data_AF-I6ZQG1-F1
#
_entry.id   AF-I6ZQG1-F1
#
_cell.length_a   1.000
_cell.length_b   1.000
_cell.length_c   1.000
_cell.angle_alpha   90.00
_cell.angle_beta   90.00
_cell.angle_gamma   90.00
#
_symmetry.space_group_name_H-M   'P 1'
#
loop_
_entity.id
_entity.type
_entity.pdbx_description
1 polymer ?
#
loop_
_entity_poly.entity_id
_entity_poly.type
_entity_poly.pdbx_seq_one_letter_code
_entity_poly.pdbx_strand_id
1 'polypeptide(L)'
;MTFKVLLVTFLALCHGFNLDTENPITFQENARGFGQSVVQLDGSRVVVAAPQEAKNVNQTGGLYKCDYSTSKCEPIFLKVPREAVNMSLGLSLAATTGPSQLLACGPTVHQNCKENTYVNGLCFLFDSTLLKPPQQFPETLRECPQQESDIVFLIDGSGSIDPTDFVKMKEFVSTVMEQFKKSKTLFSLMQYSDEFRTHFTFDAFKRNPNPRDHVNPISQLKGRTKTASGIREVVRRLFHKTNGAREGAVKILVVITDGEKFGDPLDYEDVIPEADRAGVIRYVIGVGNVVIGPDTSVKIFN
;
A
#
# COMPACT_ATOMS: atom_id res chain seq x y z
N MET A 1 20.04 33.00 92.55
CA MET A 1 19.20 33.25 91.35
C MET A 1 19.85 32.57 90.17
N THR A 2 19.26 31.49 89.68
CA THR A 2 19.59 30.89 88.37
C THR A 2 18.30 30.30 87.82
N PHE A 3 17.65 31.04 86.92
CA PHE A 3 16.46 30.61 86.19
C PHE A 3 16.89 29.65 85.08
N LYS A 4 16.51 28.38 85.17
CA LYS A 4 16.58 27.44 84.04
C LYS A 4 15.25 27.52 83.29
N VAL A 5 15.25 28.16 82.13
CA VAL A 5 14.13 28.13 81.19
C VAL A 5 14.24 26.83 80.40
N LEU A 6 13.27 25.93 80.59
CA LEU A 6 13.14 24.70 79.82
C LEU A 6 12.37 25.05 78.53
N LEU A 7 13.06 25.12 77.40
CA LEU A 7 12.44 25.33 76.10
C LEU A 7 11.89 23.98 75.60
N VAL A 8 10.59 23.75 75.76
CA VAL A 8 9.90 22.58 75.17
C VAL A 8 9.51 22.95 73.75
N THR A 9 10.32 22.56 72.78
CA THR A 9 9.98 22.64 71.36
C THR A 9 9.02 21.50 71.01
N PHE A 10 7.73 21.80 70.93
CA PHE A 10 6.77 20.94 70.24
C PHE A 10 7.05 21.02 68.72
N LEU A 11 7.79 20.04 68.20
CA LEU A 11 7.83 19.77 66.77
C LEU A 11 6.50 19.15 66.38
N ALA A 12 5.56 19.99 65.92
CA ALA A 12 4.40 19.51 65.18
C ALA A 12 4.91 18.86 63.89
N LEU A 13 4.80 17.54 63.80
CA LEU A 13 5.02 16.80 62.56
C LEU A 13 3.96 17.25 61.55
N CYS A 14 4.29 18.22 60.68
CA CYS A 14 3.48 18.53 59.51
C CYS A 14 3.44 17.28 58.61
N HIS A 15 2.35 16.53 58.69
CA HIS A 15 2.01 15.49 57.72
C HIS A 15 1.53 16.18 56.44
N GLY A 16 2.48 16.67 55.65
CA GLY A 16 2.24 17.39 54.39
C GLY A 16 1.90 16.46 53.23
N PHE A 17 0.89 15.60 53.37
CA PHE A 17 0.34 14.82 52.25
C PHE A 17 -1.16 15.06 52.12
N ASN A 18 -1.61 15.42 50.92
CA ASN A 18 -3.00 15.81 50.60
C ASN A 18 -3.71 14.80 49.69
N LEU A 19 -3.13 13.61 49.51
CA LEU A 19 -3.79 12.47 48.85
C LEU A 19 -4.45 11.61 49.92
N ASP A 20 -5.76 11.40 49.81
CA ASP A 20 -6.49 10.46 50.64
C ASP A 20 -6.12 9.03 50.23
N THR A 21 -5.48 8.30 51.15
CA THR A 21 -5.11 6.89 50.98
C THR A 21 -6.03 5.93 51.70
N GLU A 22 -6.98 6.42 52.50
CA GLU A 22 -7.89 5.58 53.31
C GLU A 22 -9.09 5.12 52.50
N ASN A 23 -9.60 5.97 51.60
CA ASN A 23 -10.80 5.68 50.80
C ASN A 23 -10.56 5.78 49.28
N PRO A 24 -9.65 4.98 48.69
CA PRO A 24 -9.38 5.04 47.26
C PRO A 24 -10.53 4.44 46.42
N ILE A 25 -10.87 5.10 45.31
CA ILE A 25 -11.73 4.50 44.28
C ILE A 25 -10.87 3.59 43.42
N THR A 26 -11.22 2.31 43.37
CA THR A 26 -10.48 1.30 42.61
C THR A 26 -11.32 0.77 41.46
N PHE A 27 -10.80 0.85 40.24
CA PHE A 27 -11.39 0.23 39.05
C PHE A 27 -10.65 -1.07 38.72
N GLN A 28 -11.40 -2.15 38.47
CA GLN A 28 -10.84 -3.46 38.11
C GLN A 28 -11.63 -4.06 36.95
N GLU A 29 -10.91 -4.55 35.95
CA GLU A 29 -11.46 -5.26 34.80
C GLU A 29 -10.58 -6.45 34.45
N ASN A 30 -11.19 -7.55 34.00
CA ASN A 30 -10.47 -8.74 33.55
C ASN A 30 -9.99 -8.60 32.10
N ALA A 31 -9.26 -7.53 31.82
CA ALA A 31 -8.68 -7.24 30.52
C ALA A 31 -7.15 -7.14 30.64
N ARG A 32 -6.44 -7.85 29.77
CA ARG A 32 -4.97 -7.91 29.83
C ARG A 32 -4.37 -6.52 29.56
N GLY A 33 -3.53 -6.06 30.48
CA GLY A 33 -2.94 -4.72 30.41
C GLY A 33 -3.89 -3.59 30.84
N PHE A 34 -5.04 -3.88 31.44
CA PHE A 34 -5.93 -2.87 31.98
C PHE A 34 -5.18 -1.98 33.00
N GLY A 35 -5.31 -0.66 32.85
CA GLY A 35 -4.60 0.30 33.69
C GLY A 35 -3.22 0.70 33.17
N GLN A 36 -2.75 0.13 32.06
CA GLN A 36 -1.43 0.45 31.50
C GLN A 36 -1.33 1.90 31.00
N SER A 37 -2.44 2.50 30.59
CA SER A 37 -2.52 3.93 30.31
C SER A 37 -3.85 4.48 30.80
N VAL A 38 -3.79 5.65 31.42
CA VAL A 38 -4.96 6.31 32.01
C VAL A 38 -4.94 7.79 31.68
N VAL A 39 -6.11 8.37 31.44
CA VAL A 39 -6.25 9.82 31.27
C VAL A 39 -7.59 10.29 31.83
N GLN A 40 -7.61 11.46 32.46
CA GLN A 40 -8.85 12.08 32.91
C GLN A 40 -9.55 12.78 31.74
N LEU A 41 -10.86 12.60 31.64
CA LEU A 41 -11.72 13.19 30.62
C LEU A 41 -12.92 13.87 31.28
N ASP A 42 -13.13 15.15 31.01
CA ASP A 42 -14.24 15.95 31.57
C ASP A 42 -14.35 15.97 33.11
N GLY A 43 -13.23 15.78 33.82
CA GLY A 43 -13.12 15.92 35.27
C GLY A 43 -13.75 14.79 36.11
N SER A 44 -14.89 14.23 35.68
CA SER A 44 -15.62 13.17 36.40
C SER A 44 -15.41 11.76 35.83
N ARG A 45 -14.65 11.62 34.74
CA ARG A 45 -14.42 10.34 34.07
C ARG A 45 -12.93 10.08 33.88
N VAL A 46 -12.57 8.81 33.91
CA VAL A 46 -11.22 8.34 33.54
C VAL A 46 -11.37 7.40 32.37
N VAL A 47 -10.54 7.58 31.36
CA VAL A 47 -10.37 6.60 30.30
C VAL A 47 -9.18 5.73 30.66
N VAL A 48 -9.41 4.42 30.69
CA VAL A 48 -8.42 3.40 31.04
C VAL A 48 -8.23 2.49 29.83
N ALA A 49 -6.98 2.27 29.42
CA ALA A 49 -6.65 1.37 28.33
C ALA A 49 -6.24 -0.01 28.84
N ALA A 50 -6.46 -1.01 27.99
CA ALA A 50 -5.98 -2.38 28.12
C ALA A 50 -5.27 -2.83 26.81
N PRO A 51 -4.04 -2.39 26.54
CA PRO A 51 -3.39 -2.54 25.22
C PRO A 51 -3.16 -3.98 24.77
N GLN A 52 -3.11 -4.92 25.73
CA GLN A 52 -2.84 -6.34 25.48
C GLN A 52 -4.12 -7.19 25.43
N GLU A 53 -5.29 -6.58 25.60
CA GLU A 53 -6.58 -7.27 25.52
C GLU A 53 -6.84 -7.74 24.09
N ALA A 54 -7.13 -9.03 23.90
CA ALA A 54 -7.51 -9.55 22.59
C ALA A 54 -9.00 -9.28 22.34
N LYS A 55 -9.31 -8.38 21.41
CA LYS A 55 -10.70 -8.06 21.02
C LYS A 55 -11.23 -8.98 19.92
N ASN A 56 -10.36 -9.41 19.02
CA ASN A 56 -10.69 -10.33 17.93
C ASN A 56 -9.41 -10.99 17.39
N VAL A 57 -9.54 -11.87 16.39
CA VAL A 57 -8.40 -12.39 15.62
C VAL A 57 -7.62 -11.21 15.04
N ASN A 58 -6.32 -11.14 15.35
CA ASN A 58 -5.41 -10.07 14.90
C ASN A 58 -5.78 -8.66 15.37
N GLN A 59 -6.58 -8.51 16.44
CA GLN A 59 -6.91 -7.21 17.03
C GLN A 59 -6.62 -7.19 18.53
N THR A 60 -5.73 -6.28 18.93
CA THR A 60 -5.34 -6.07 20.33
C THR A 60 -5.58 -4.63 20.77
N GLY A 61 -5.96 -4.49 22.03
CA GLY A 61 -6.18 -3.22 22.71
C GLY A 61 -7.65 -2.92 22.95
N GLY A 62 -7.96 -2.57 24.19
CA GLY A 62 -9.27 -2.10 24.62
C GLY A 62 -9.20 -0.73 25.27
N LEU A 63 -10.30 -0.01 25.22
CA LEU A 63 -10.51 1.26 25.91
C LEU A 63 -11.76 1.14 26.79
N TYR A 64 -11.68 1.70 27.99
CA TYR A 64 -12.73 1.68 28.99
C TYR A 64 -12.97 3.09 29.51
N LYS A 65 -14.23 3.45 29.68
CA LYS A 65 -14.66 4.70 30.33
C LYS A 65 -15.13 4.35 31.74
N CYS A 66 -14.42 4.84 32.74
CA CYS A 66 -14.68 4.60 34.14
C CYS A 66 -15.22 5.85 34.82
N ASP A 67 -16.32 5.71 35.56
CA ASP A 67 -17.02 6.81 36.21
C ASP A 67 -16.86 6.73 37.74
N TYR A 68 -16.36 7.80 38.36
CA TYR A 68 -16.13 7.84 39.80
C TYR A 68 -17.41 7.67 40.61
N SER A 69 -18.53 8.21 40.14
CA SER A 69 -19.80 8.20 40.87
C SER A 69 -20.43 6.81 40.94
N THR A 70 -20.15 5.97 39.95
CA THR A 70 -20.68 4.59 39.91
C THR A 70 -19.61 3.54 40.26
N SER A 71 -18.33 3.93 40.30
CA SER A 71 -17.19 3.02 40.44
C SER A 71 -17.19 1.88 39.40
N LYS A 72 -17.76 2.12 38.21
CA LYS A 72 -17.87 1.15 37.12
C LYS A 72 -17.12 1.61 35.89
N CYS A 73 -16.62 0.64 35.12
CA CYS A 73 -16.02 0.84 33.82
C CYS A 73 -16.92 0.22 32.73
N GLU A 74 -17.05 0.94 31.61
CA GLU A 74 -17.76 0.47 30.43
C GLU A 74 -16.81 0.45 29.23
N PRO A 75 -16.83 -0.59 28.39
CA PRO A 75 -15.99 -0.64 27.20
C PRO A 75 -16.41 0.44 26.19
N ILE A 76 -15.43 1.11 25.60
CA ILE A 76 -15.63 2.03 24.47
C ILE A 76 -15.56 1.20 23.19
N PHE A 77 -16.68 1.09 22.48
CA PHE A 77 -16.76 0.32 21.24
C PHE A 77 -16.23 1.12 20.05
N LEU A 78 -15.30 0.54 19.31
CA LEU A 78 -14.69 1.14 18.15
C LEU A 78 -14.65 0.16 16.98
N LYS A 79 -15.00 0.64 15.77
CA LYS A 79 -14.78 -0.11 14.53
C LYS A 79 -13.34 0.11 14.06
N VAL A 80 -12.46 -0.82 14.42
CA VAL A 80 -11.06 -0.80 14.00
C VAL A 80 -10.93 -1.37 12.57
N PRO A 81 -10.20 -0.72 11.65
CA PRO A 81 -9.92 -1.23 10.32
C PRO A 81 -9.24 -2.61 10.36
N ARG A 82 -9.47 -3.45 9.34
CA ARG A 82 -8.88 -4.81 9.29
C ARG A 82 -7.37 -4.78 9.08
N GLU A 83 -6.87 -3.70 8.51
CA GLU A 83 -5.47 -3.43 8.22
C GLU A 83 -4.67 -3.12 9.50
N ALA A 84 -5.34 -2.72 10.59
CA ALA A 84 -4.73 -2.36 11.87
C ALA A 84 -4.44 -3.60 12.74
N VAL A 85 -3.58 -4.48 12.24
CA VAL A 85 -3.25 -5.75 12.90
C VAL A 85 -2.47 -5.53 14.19
N ASN A 86 -2.96 -6.11 15.29
CA ASN A 86 -2.33 -6.11 16.62
C ASN A 86 -1.87 -4.73 17.10
N MET A 87 -2.69 -3.70 16.84
CA MET A 87 -2.28 -2.32 17.05
C MET A 87 -1.96 -1.94 18.50
N SER A 88 -2.37 -2.75 19.48
CA SER A 88 -2.27 -2.47 20.92
C SER A 88 -2.93 -1.13 21.27
N LEU A 89 -4.17 -0.98 20.84
CA LEU A 89 -4.97 0.24 21.04
C LEU A 89 -4.98 0.65 22.51
N GLY A 90 -4.66 1.92 22.75
CA GLY A 90 -4.63 2.51 24.09
C GLY A 90 -3.26 2.42 24.77
N LEU A 91 -2.22 1.93 24.09
CA LEU A 91 -0.84 1.99 24.61
C LEU A 91 -0.36 3.43 24.85
N SER A 92 -0.98 4.40 24.14
CA SER A 92 -0.82 5.82 24.44
C SER A 92 -2.16 6.53 24.39
N LEU A 93 -2.46 7.29 25.44
CA LEU A 93 -3.64 8.14 25.56
C LEU A 93 -3.21 9.58 25.80
N ALA A 94 -3.96 10.53 25.24
CA ALA A 94 -3.86 11.94 25.55
C ALA A 94 -5.26 12.54 25.60
N ALA A 95 -5.47 13.55 26.45
CA ALA A 95 -6.71 14.30 26.49
C ALA A 95 -6.41 15.79 26.60
N THR A 96 -7.32 16.61 26.08
CA THR A 96 -7.31 18.06 26.21
C THR A 96 -8.63 18.50 26.85
N THR A 97 -8.68 19.70 27.43
CA THR A 97 -9.86 20.28 28.09
C THR A 97 -10.41 21.50 27.34
N GLY A 98 -9.76 21.96 26.26
CA GLY A 98 -10.20 23.13 25.50
C GLY A 98 -9.89 23.03 24.01
N PRO A 99 -10.73 22.38 23.19
CA PRO A 99 -11.97 21.65 23.52
C PRO A 99 -11.70 20.30 24.19
N SER A 100 -12.69 19.76 24.92
CA SER A 100 -12.52 18.44 25.54
C SER A 100 -12.53 17.32 24.49
N GLN A 101 -11.40 16.62 24.38
CA GLN A 101 -11.18 15.57 23.38
C GLN A 101 -10.25 14.49 23.94
N LEU A 102 -10.37 13.29 23.41
CA LEU A 102 -9.52 12.14 23.72
C LEU A 102 -8.82 11.67 22.45
N LEU A 103 -7.51 11.52 22.50
CA LEU A 103 -6.71 10.84 21.49
C LEU A 103 -6.24 9.50 22.06
N ALA A 104 -6.62 8.40 21.40
CA ALA A 104 -6.14 7.07 21.74
C ALA A 104 -5.40 6.45 20.55
N CYS A 105 -4.18 5.98 20.77
CA CYS A 105 -3.37 5.38 19.71
C CYS A 105 -2.93 3.96 20.04
N GLY A 106 -2.78 3.17 18.97
CA GLY A 106 -2.07 1.90 18.96
C GLY A 106 -0.84 2.03 18.06
N PRO A 107 0.38 2.13 18.62
CA PRO A 107 1.61 2.36 17.86
C PRO A 107 2.24 1.08 17.28
N THR A 108 1.56 -0.06 17.41
CA THR A 108 2.09 -1.38 17.03
C THR A 108 1.29 -2.03 15.89
N VAL A 109 0.81 -1.25 14.93
CA VAL A 109 0.14 -1.81 13.76
C VAL A 109 1.17 -2.56 12.92
N HIS A 110 1.05 -3.89 12.87
CA HIS A 110 1.94 -4.73 12.07
C HIS A 110 1.48 -4.77 10.62
N GLN A 111 2.39 -4.46 9.68
CA GLN A 111 2.14 -4.53 8.26
C GLN A 111 3.24 -5.32 7.57
N ASN A 112 2.88 -6.50 7.05
CA ASN A 112 3.81 -7.34 6.30
C ASN A 112 3.84 -6.94 4.81
N CYS A 113 5.03 -6.66 4.30
CA CYS A 113 5.30 -6.24 2.93
C CYS A 113 6.42 -7.11 2.34
N LYS A 114 6.02 -8.21 1.66
CA LYS A 114 6.93 -9.28 1.23
C LYS A 114 7.71 -9.84 2.43
N GLU A 115 9.04 -9.70 2.44
CA GLU A 115 9.95 -10.18 3.47
C GLU A 115 10.10 -9.21 4.66
N ASN A 116 9.62 -7.96 4.52
CA ASN A 116 9.75 -6.94 5.55
C ASN A 116 8.46 -6.79 6.36
N THR A 117 8.59 -6.54 7.67
CA THR A 117 7.49 -6.13 8.54
C THR A 117 7.68 -4.69 8.97
N TYR A 118 6.70 -3.85 8.68
CA TYR A 118 6.63 -2.47 9.15
C TYR A 118 5.77 -2.38 10.41
N VAL A 119 6.16 -1.48 11.30
CA VAL A 119 5.39 -1.14 12.51
C VAL A 119 4.93 0.31 12.37
N ASN A 120 3.62 0.50 12.22
CA ASN A 120 2.99 1.81 12.08
C ASN A 120 2.16 2.15 13.32
N GLY A 121 1.75 3.41 13.44
CA GLY A 121 0.77 3.86 14.43
C GLY A 121 -0.57 4.20 13.79
N LEU A 122 -1.66 3.90 14.52
CA LEU A 122 -3.00 4.36 14.21
C LEU A 122 -3.64 4.97 15.45
N CYS A 123 -4.25 6.13 15.29
CA CYS A 123 -4.87 6.92 16.34
C CYS A 123 -6.33 7.21 16.04
N PHE A 124 -7.10 7.40 17.10
CA PHE A 124 -8.51 7.77 17.06
C PHE A 124 -8.74 8.99 17.95
N LEU A 125 -9.27 10.05 17.36
CA LEU A 125 -9.65 11.28 18.05
C LEU A 125 -11.15 11.24 18.32
N PHE A 126 -11.52 11.20 19.58
CA PHE A 126 -12.89 11.21 20.07
C PHE A 126 -13.27 12.58 20.61
N ASP A 127 -14.56 12.90 20.51
CA ASP A 127 -15.16 13.99 21.27
C ASP A 127 -15.37 13.60 22.75
N SER A 128 -15.69 14.60 23.58
CA SER A 128 -15.94 14.46 25.02
C SER A 128 -17.05 13.46 25.40
N THR A 129 -18.05 13.26 24.55
CA THR A 129 -19.17 12.34 24.81
C THR A 129 -18.79 10.89 24.53
N LEU A 130 -17.81 10.64 23.67
CA LEU A 130 -17.41 9.31 23.18
C LEU A 130 -18.54 8.56 22.43
N LEU A 131 -19.59 9.27 22.00
CA LEU A 131 -20.75 8.67 21.33
C LEU A 131 -20.65 8.72 19.80
N LYS A 132 -19.93 9.69 19.25
CA LYS A 132 -19.76 9.81 17.81
C LYS A 132 -18.61 8.93 17.32
N PRO A 133 -18.65 8.49 16.04
CA PRO A 133 -17.49 7.84 15.43
C PRO A 133 -16.26 8.76 15.52
N PRO A 134 -15.12 8.25 16.02
CA PRO A 134 -13.91 9.06 16.11
C PRO A 134 -13.29 9.30 14.74
N GLN A 135 -12.52 10.38 14.63
CA GLN A 135 -11.68 10.64 13.48
C GLN A 135 -10.40 9.81 13.56
N GLN A 136 -10.04 9.14 12.46
CA GLN A 136 -8.85 8.30 12.38
C GLN A 136 -7.64 9.11 11.89
N PHE A 137 -6.47 8.85 12.48
CA PHE A 137 -5.20 9.44 12.07
C PHE A 137 -4.05 8.41 12.06
N PRO A 138 -3.25 8.33 10.99
CA PRO A 138 -3.44 9.01 9.71
C PRO A 138 -4.73 8.55 8.98
N GLU A 139 -5.23 9.35 8.04
CA GLU A 139 -6.42 9.00 7.25
C GLU A 139 -6.24 7.67 6.51
N THR A 140 -5.05 7.44 5.99
CA THR A 140 -4.63 6.19 5.36
C THR A 140 -3.36 5.66 5.98
N LEU A 141 -3.31 4.34 6.19
CA LEU A 141 -2.07 3.67 6.57
C LEU A 141 -1.10 3.69 5.40
N ARG A 142 0.20 3.73 5.72
CA ARG A 142 1.26 3.70 4.72
C ARG A 142 1.15 2.44 3.87
N GLU A 143 1.20 2.59 2.55
CA GLU A 143 1.23 1.43 1.65
C GLU A 143 2.61 0.78 1.63
N CYS A 144 2.64 -0.53 1.32
CA CYS A 144 3.90 -1.23 1.10
C CYS A 144 4.68 -0.59 -0.05
N PRO A 145 6.02 -0.47 0.04
CA PRO A 145 6.82 -0.04 -1.09
C PRO A 145 6.56 -0.95 -2.30
N GLN A 146 6.04 -0.34 -3.37
CA GLN A 146 5.84 -1.03 -4.64
C GLN A 146 7.12 -0.93 -5.48
N GLN A 147 7.48 -2.05 -6.12
CA GLN A 147 8.54 -2.10 -7.10
C GLN A 147 8.11 -1.36 -8.37
N GLU A 148 9.00 -0.52 -8.91
CA GLU A 148 8.76 0.17 -10.16
C GLU A 148 8.92 -0.81 -11.33
N SER A 149 7.99 -0.76 -12.29
CA SER A 149 8.01 -1.60 -13.48
C SER A 149 7.71 -0.79 -14.74
N ASP A 150 8.50 -1.00 -15.77
CA ASP A 150 8.32 -0.39 -17.09
C ASP A 150 7.97 -1.51 -18.08
N ILE A 151 6.74 -1.50 -18.58
CA ILE A 151 6.20 -2.54 -19.46
C ILE A 151 6.02 -1.99 -20.87
N VAL A 152 6.67 -2.61 -21.84
CA VAL A 152 6.45 -2.34 -23.27
C VAL A 152 5.59 -3.45 -23.86
N PHE A 153 4.49 -3.07 -24.51
CA PHE A 153 3.77 -3.95 -25.43
C PHE A 153 4.35 -3.80 -26.83
N LEU A 154 4.83 -4.91 -27.39
CA LEU A 154 5.19 -5.04 -28.80
C LEU A 154 4.11 -5.86 -29.50
N ILE A 155 3.19 -5.17 -30.18
CA ILE A 155 2.03 -5.81 -30.79
C ILE A 155 2.22 -6.01 -32.30
N ASP A 156 1.84 -7.19 -32.77
CA ASP A 156 1.87 -7.55 -34.18
C ASP A 156 0.74 -6.85 -34.94
N GLY A 157 1.12 -6.01 -35.89
CA GLY A 157 0.23 -5.29 -36.78
C GLY A 157 0.25 -5.82 -38.21
N SER A 158 0.85 -6.98 -38.45
CA SER A 158 1.01 -7.58 -39.78
C SER A 158 -0.32 -7.92 -40.46
N GLY A 159 -0.24 -8.32 -41.74
CA GLY A 159 -1.38 -8.68 -42.55
C GLY A 159 -2.01 -10.03 -42.20
N SER A 160 -1.29 -10.93 -41.54
CA SER A 160 -1.77 -12.25 -41.12
C SER A 160 -2.76 -12.17 -39.96
N ILE A 161 -2.67 -11.12 -39.13
CA ILE A 161 -3.63 -10.86 -38.05
C ILE A 161 -4.98 -10.39 -38.65
N ASP A 162 -6.04 -11.15 -38.38
CA ASP A 162 -7.41 -10.76 -38.72
C ASP A 162 -7.82 -9.46 -37.99
N PRO A 163 -8.56 -8.53 -38.63
CA PRO A 163 -9.00 -7.31 -37.97
C PRO A 163 -9.74 -7.52 -36.63
N THR A 164 -10.51 -8.61 -36.50
CA THR A 164 -11.22 -8.93 -35.26
C THR A 164 -10.25 -9.36 -34.15
N ASP A 165 -9.22 -10.13 -34.48
CA ASP A 165 -8.18 -10.51 -33.52
C ASP A 165 -7.28 -9.33 -33.15
N PHE A 166 -7.04 -8.40 -34.07
CA PHE A 166 -6.36 -7.14 -33.76
C PHE A 166 -7.14 -6.30 -32.74
N VAL A 167 -8.48 -6.27 -32.84
CA VAL A 167 -9.34 -5.62 -31.84
C VAL A 167 -9.24 -6.32 -30.48
N LYS A 168 -9.29 -7.65 -30.43
CA LYS A 168 -9.09 -8.41 -29.18
C LYS A 168 -7.71 -8.15 -28.56
N MET A 169 -6.67 -8.08 -29.38
CA MET A 169 -5.31 -7.76 -28.92
C MET A 169 -5.25 -6.38 -28.26
N LYS A 170 -5.90 -5.36 -28.84
CA LYS A 170 -6.01 -4.04 -28.22
C LYS A 170 -6.80 -4.08 -26.90
N GLU A 171 -7.90 -4.82 -26.86
CA GLU A 171 -8.69 -4.99 -25.64
C GLU A 171 -7.89 -5.67 -24.52
N PHE A 172 -7.12 -6.70 -24.86
CA PHE A 172 -6.20 -7.36 -23.95
C PHE A 172 -5.19 -6.38 -23.37
N VAL A 173 -4.50 -5.61 -24.23
CA VAL A 173 -3.53 -4.58 -23.81
C VAL A 173 -4.20 -3.60 -22.83
N SER A 174 -5.36 -3.04 -23.20
CA SER A 174 -6.07 -2.10 -22.35
C SER A 174 -6.49 -2.72 -21.01
N THR A 175 -6.94 -3.97 -21.02
CA THR A 175 -7.37 -4.69 -19.81
C THR A 175 -6.20 -4.95 -18.87
N VAL A 176 -5.05 -5.37 -19.40
CA VAL A 176 -3.84 -5.55 -18.59
C VAL A 176 -3.44 -4.22 -17.96
N MET A 177 -3.36 -3.14 -18.74
CA MET A 177 -2.97 -1.82 -18.23
C MET A 177 -3.89 -1.35 -17.09
N GLU A 178 -5.21 -1.58 -17.17
CA GLU A 178 -6.16 -1.21 -16.11
C GLU A 178 -5.93 -1.98 -14.80
N GLN A 179 -5.45 -3.24 -14.84
CA GLN A 179 -5.12 -4.00 -13.62
C GLN A 179 -3.96 -3.37 -12.83
N PHE A 180 -3.11 -2.57 -13.49
CA PHE A 180 -1.95 -1.92 -12.88
C PHE A 180 -2.19 -0.46 -12.50
N LYS A 181 -3.43 0.04 -12.56
CA LYS A 181 -3.76 1.47 -12.32
C LYS A 181 -3.32 2.02 -10.94
N LYS A 182 -3.29 1.17 -9.91
CA LYS A 182 -2.84 1.52 -8.55
C LYS A 182 -1.39 1.10 -8.25
N SER A 183 -0.61 0.78 -9.28
CA SER A 183 0.77 0.34 -9.16
C SER A 183 1.75 1.42 -9.64
N LYS A 184 3.05 1.27 -9.32
CA LYS A 184 4.12 2.09 -9.89
C LYS A 184 4.56 1.61 -11.28
N THR A 185 3.62 1.18 -12.11
CA THR A 185 3.88 0.65 -13.46
C THR A 185 3.68 1.72 -14.52
N LEU A 186 4.63 1.86 -15.43
CA LEU A 186 4.49 2.69 -16.64
C LEU A 186 4.42 1.81 -17.87
N PHE A 187 3.69 2.26 -18.88
CA PHE A 187 3.48 1.53 -20.12
C PHE A 187 3.99 2.30 -21.33
N SER A 188 4.45 1.55 -22.32
CA SER A 188 4.71 2.04 -23.68
C SER A 188 4.23 0.99 -24.67
N LEU A 189 3.89 1.41 -25.89
CA LEU A 189 3.43 0.50 -26.92
C LEU A 189 4.06 0.81 -28.27
N MET A 190 4.63 -0.23 -28.88
CA MET A 190 5.06 -0.25 -30.26
C MET A 190 4.26 -1.30 -31.02
N GLN A 191 3.77 -0.91 -32.19
CA GLN A 191 3.24 -1.83 -33.18
C GLN A 191 4.33 -2.12 -34.23
N TYR A 192 4.43 -3.36 -34.67
CA TYR A 192 5.38 -3.76 -35.70
C TYR A 192 4.69 -4.47 -36.87
N SER A 193 5.20 -4.22 -38.08
CA SER A 193 4.90 -4.99 -39.28
C SER A 193 6.09 -4.93 -40.25
N ASP A 194 5.93 -4.30 -41.42
CA ASP A 194 7.04 -3.83 -42.26
C ASP A 194 7.77 -2.63 -41.66
N GLU A 195 7.06 -1.84 -40.85
CA GLU A 195 7.56 -0.68 -40.13
C GLU A 195 7.33 -0.81 -38.61
N PHE A 196 7.97 0.07 -37.83
CA PHE A 196 7.89 0.08 -36.37
C PHE A 196 7.27 1.41 -35.90
N ARG A 197 6.04 1.37 -35.41
CA ARG A 197 5.31 2.55 -34.97
C ARG A 197 5.19 2.57 -33.45
N THR A 198 5.85 3.54 -32.82
CA THR A 198 5.60 3.84 -31.40
C THR A 198 4.30 4.62 -31.29
N HIS A 199 3.28 4.07 -30.63
CA HIS A 199 2.01 4.77 -30.40
C HIS A 199 2.09 5.70 -29.19
N PHE A 200 2.76 5.27 -28.13
CA PHE A 200 3.03 6.10 -26.97
C PHE A 200 4.26 5.60 -26.21
N THR A 201 5.01 6.54 -25.64
CA THR A 201 6.19 6.31 -24.78
C THR A 201 5.79 6.30 -23.31
N PHE A 202 6.72 5.93 -22.42
CA PHE A 202 6.49 6.02 -20.97
C PHE A 202 6.17 7.45 -20.52
N ASP A 203 6.81 8.47 -21.10
CA ASP A 203 6.51 9.88 -20.81
C ASP A 203 5.12 10.30 -21.25
N ALA A 204 4.64 9.80 -22.39
CA ALA A 204 3.28 10.07 -22.85
C ALA A 204 2.26 9.41 -21.92
N PHE A 205 2.50 8.17 -21.50
CA PHE A 205 1.64 7.47 -20.55
C PHE A 205 1.65 8.13 -19.16
N LYS A 206 2.83 8.55 -18.68
CA LYS A 206 2.96 9.26 -17.40
C LYS A 206 2.16 10.56 -17.35
N ARG A 207 2.07 11.28 -18.48
CA ARG A 207 1.28 12.52 -18.60
C ARG A 207 -0.22 12.26 -18.67
N ASN A 208 -0.64 11.18 -19.31
CA ASN A 208 -2.04 10.74 -19.34
C ASN A 208 -2.14 9.24 -19.02
N PRO A 209 -2.29 8.84 -17.75
CA PRO A 209 -2.31 7.44 -17.34
C PRO A 209 -3.69 6.79 -17.56
N ASN A 210 -4.32 7.07 -18.70
CA ASN A 210 -5.58 6.45 -19.13
C ASN A 210 -5.31 5.47 -20.29
N PRO A 211 -5.36 4.16 -20.04
CA PRO A 211 -5.07 3.14 -21.06
C PRO A 211 -5.91 3.28 -22.33
N ARG A 212 -7.21 3.54 -22.18
CA ARG A 212 -8.15 3.57 -23.31
C ARG A 212 -7.86 4.71 -24.28
N ASP A 213 -7.44 5.86 -23.78
CA ASP A 213 -7.12 7.03 -24.62
C ASP A 213 -5.93 6.76 -25.54
N HIS A 214 -4.97 5.96 -25.09
CA HIS A 214 -3.79 5.58 -25.87
C HIS A 214 -4.04 4.42 -26.82
N VAL A 215 -4.82 3.42 -26.39
CA VAL A 215 -5.00 2.17 -27.15
C VAL A 215 -6.12 2.28 -28.18
N ASN A 216 -7.24 2.91 -27.87
CA ASN A 216 -8.39 3.01 -28.79
C ASN A 216 -8.06 3.56 -30.19
N PRO A 217 -7.24 4.62 -30.38
CA PRO A 217 -6.97 5.19 -31.70
C PRO A 217 -6.00 4.35 -32.56
N ILE A 218 -5.40 3.29 -32.02
CA ILE A 218 -4.43 2.46 -32.75
C ILE A 218 -5.12 1.72 -33.90
N SER A 219 -4.64 1.93 -35.12
CA SER A 219 -5.05 1.18 -36.32
C SER A 219 -4.02 0.11 -36.68
N GLN A 220 -4.45 -0.96 -37.33
CA GLN A 220 -3.54 -2.01 -37.81
C GLN A 220 -2.70 -1.50 -39.00
N LEU A 221 -1.39 -1.74 -39.01
CA LEU A 221 -0.50 -1.31 -40.10
C LEU A 221 -0.67 -2.15 -41.37
N LYS A 222 -0.89 -3.46 -41.21
CA LYS A 222 -0.73 -4.48 -42.24
C LYS A 222 0.73 -4.59 -42.71
N GLY A 223 0.99 -5.56 -43.60
CA GLY A 223 2.34 -5.85 -44.10
C GLY A 223 2.92 -7.15 -43.54
N ARG A 224 4.24 -7.27 -43.56
CA ARG A 224 4.99 -8.45 -43.08
C ARG A 224 5.17 -8.44 -41.56
N THR A 225 5.90 -9.41 -41.03
CA THR A 225 5.99 -9.69 -39.59
C THR A 225 7.46 -9.70 -39.15
N LYS A 226 8.01 -8.51 -38.85
CA LYS A 226 9.42 -8.31 -38.47
C LYS A 226 9.64 -8.34 -36.96
N THR A 227 9.37 -9.48 -36.34
CA THR A 227 9.36 -9.65 -34.87
C THR A 227 10.74 -9.42 -34.22
N ALA A 228 11.81 -9.99 -34.76
CA ALA A 228 13.15 -9.87 -34.20
C ALA A 228 13.65 -8.42 -34.28
N SER A 229 13.44 -7.78 -35.42
CA SER A 229 13.71 -6.34 -35.59
C SER A 229 12.89 -5.47 -34.63
N GLY A 230 11.61 -5.79 -34.42
CA GLY A 230 10.75 -5.08 -33.46
C GLY A 230 11.26 -5.18 -32.03
N ILE A 231 11.71 -6.36 -31.60
CA ILE A 231 12.32 -6.56 -30.27
C ILE A 231 13.55 -5.67 -30.10
N ARG A 232 14.45 -5.62 -31.11
CA ARG A 232 15.63 -4.76 -31.07
C ARG A 232 15.25 -3.28 -30.95
N GLU A 233 14.26 -2.83 -31.70
CA GLU A 233 13.80 -1.43 -31.66
C GLU A 233 13.22 -1.06 -30.29
N VAL A 234 12.47 -1.95 -29.65
CA VAL A 234 11.99 -1.76 -28.28
C VAL A 234 13.15 -1.63 -27.30
N VAL A 235 14.12 -2.55 -27.34
CA VAL A 235 15.27 -2.57 -26.43
C VAL A 235 16.10 -1.30 -26.56
N ARG A 236 16.36 -0.84 -27.79
CA ARG A 236 17.22 0.32 -28.05
C ARG A 236 16.52 1.66 -27.86
N ARG A 237 15.22 1.75 -28.14
CA ARG A 237 14.49 3.03 -28.09
C ARG A 237 13.60 3.14 -26.88
N LEU A 238 12.66 2.23 -26.66
CA LEU A 238 11.59 2.45 -25.68
C LEU A 238 12.10 2.32 -24.25
N PHE A 239 13.01 1.39 -23.97
CA PHE A 239 13.67 1.30 -22.66
C PHE A 239 14.78 2.35 -22.43
N HIS A 240 14.86 3.38 -23.25
CA HIS A 240 15.79 4.48 -23.09
C HIS A 240 15.18 5.64 -22.29
N LYS A 241 16.01 6.31 -21.47
CA LYS A 241 15.59 7.41 -20.59
C LYS A 241 14.90 8.58 -21.31
N THR A 242 15.23 8.81 -22.58
CA THR A 242 14.63 9.87 -23.40
C THR A 242 13.17 9.61 -23.76
N ASN A 243 12.69 8.38 -23.56
CA ASN A 243 11.30 7.99 -23.74
C ASN A 243 10.58 7.76 -22.40
N GLY A 244 11.22 8.13 -21.28
CA GLY A 244 10.66 8.06 -19.93
C GLY A 244 10.93 6.76 -19.17
N ALA A 245 11.77 5.87 -19.71
CA ALA A 245 12.16 4.65 -19.00
C ALA A 245 13.00 4.97 -17.75
N ARG A 246 12.74 4.26 -16.66
CA ARG A 246 13.35 4.44 -15.34
C ARG A 246 14.49 3.45 -15.15
N GLU A 247 15.63 3.95 -14.68
CA GLU A 247 16.85 3.13 -14.51
C GLU A 247 16.70 2.01 -13.48
N GLY A 248 15.96 2.27 -12.38
CA GLY A 248 15.72 1.30 -11.30
C GLY A 248 14.46 0.45 -11.47
N ALA A 249 13.71 0.60 -12.56
CA ALA A 249 12.49 -0.16 -12.79
C ALA A 249 12.79 -1.53 -13.42
N VAL A 250 11.95 -2.52 -13.09
CA VAL A 250 11.95 -3.80 -13.80
C VAL A 250 11.47 -3.58 -15.22
N LYS A 251 12.27 -3.99 -16.20
CA LYS A 251 11.95 -3.84 -17.62
C LYS A 251 11.26 -5.11 -18.12
N ILE A 252 10.03 -4.97 -18.63
CA ILE A 252 9.23 -6.09 -19.13
C ILE A 252 8.79 -5.80 -20.55
N LEU A 253 9.05 -6.73 -21.46
CA LEU A 253 8.57 -6.71 -22.83
C LEU A 253 7.50 -7.81 -23.00
N VAL A 254 6.30 -7.42 -23.41
CA VAL A 254 5.23 -8.34 -23.78
C VAL A 254 5.08 -8.30 -25.30
N VAL A 255 5.48 -9.38 -25.97
CA VAL A 255 5.31 -9.56 -27.41
C VAL A 255 3.97 -10.26 -27.66
N ILE A 256 3.14 -9.71 -28.53
CA ILE A 256 1.87 -10.32 -28.94
C ILE A 256 1.92 -10.53 -30.45
N THR A 257 1.77 -11.78 -30.91
CA THR A 257 1.95 -12.18 -32.32
C THR A 257 1.17 -13.45 -32.64
N ASP A 258 0.89 -13.72 -33.92
CA ASP A 258 0.40 -15.02 -34.40
C ASP A 258 1.53 -16.03 -34.70
N GLY A 259 2.79 -15.62 -34.49
CA GLY A 259 3.98 -16.47 -34.52
C GLY A 259 4.61 -16.72 -35.89
N GLU A 260 4.08 -16.12 -36.96
CA GLU A 260 4.70 -16.21 -38.28
C GLU A 260 5.71 -15.06 -38.49
N LYS A 261 7.01 -15.28 -38.19
CA LYS A 261 8.06 -14.34 -38.61
C LYS A 261 8.29 -14.45 -40.13
N PHE A 262 7.96 -13.40 -40.88
CA PHE A 262 8.17 -13.35 -42.34
C PHE A 262 8.79 -12.02 -42.78
N GLY A 263 9.84 -12.09 -43.60
CA GLY A 263 10.49 -10.91 -44.17
C GLY A 263 11.31 -10.06 -43.19
N ASP A 264 11.66 -10.62 -42.02
CA ASP A 264 12.59 -10.03 -41.07
C ASP A 264 14.05 -10.33 -41.47
N PRO A 265 14.92 -9.33 -41.67
CA PRO A 265 16.33 -9.56 -41.96
C PRO A 265 17.13 -10.08 -40.76
N LEU A 266 16.55 -10.07 -39.55
CA LEU A 266 17.18 -10.54 -38.32
C LEU A 266 16.54 -11.83 -37.82
N ASP A 267 17.34 -12.62 -37.13
CA ASP A 267 16.88 -13.76 -36.34
C ASP A 267 16.88 -13.45 -34.84
N TYR A 268 16.21 -14.30 -34.07
CA TYR A 268 16.09 -14.10 -32.62
C TYR A 268 17.46 -14.15 -31.93
N GLU A 269 18.38 -14.98 -32.43
CA GLU A 269 19.77 -15.08 -31.93
C GLU A 269 20.53 -13.75 -32.03
N ASP A 270 20.16 -12.87 -32.98
CA ASP A 270 20.80 -11.57 -33.17
C ASP A 270 20.31 -10.48 -32.18
N VAL A 271 19.21 -10.73 -31.46
CA VAL A 271 18.52 -9.69 -30.68
C VAL A 271 18.26 -10.08 -29.23
N ILE A 272 18.02 -11.37 -28.94
CA ILE A 272 17.76 -11.84 -27.57
C ILE A 272 18.95 -11.60 -26.62
N PRO A 273 20.22 -11.86 -27.01
CA PRO A 273 21.35 -11.59 -26.13
C PRO A 273 21.49 -10.11 -25.74
N GLU A 274 21.07 -9.19 -26.62
CA GLU A 274 21.03 -7.75 -26.30
C GLU A 274 19.95 -7.44 -25.27
N ALA A 275 18.76 -8.02 -25.41
CA ALA A 275 17.67 -7.89 -24.45
C ALA A 275 18.04 -8.46 -23.06
N ASP A 276 18.76 -9.59 -23.02
CA ASP A 276 19.25 -10.19 -21.78
C ASP A 276 20.25 -9.32 -21.05
N ARG A 277 21.26 -8.80 -21.78
CA ARG A 277 22.24 -7.86 -21.20
C ARG A 277 21.58 -6.57 -20.70
N ALA A 278 20.48 -6.16 -21.32
CA ALA A 278 19.70 -4.99 -20.91
C ALA A 278 18.75 -5.26 -19.72
N GLY A 279 18.68 -6.51 -19.23
CA GLY A 279 17.82 -6.92 -18.10
C GLY A 279 16.33 -6.90 -18.43
N VAL A 280 15.96 -7.12 -19.70
CA VAL A 280 14.56 -7.09 -20.14
C VAL A 280 13.92 -8.47 -19.98
N ILE A 281 12.97 -8.61 -19.07
CA ILE A 281 12.14 -9.81 -18.93
C ILE A 281 11.15 -9.85 -20.10
N ARG A 282 10.97 -11.00 -20.74
CA ARG A 282 10.16 -11.13 -21.95
C ARG A 282 9.04 -12.14 -21.77
N TYR A 283 7.85 -11.78 -22.20
CA TYR A 283 6.69 -12.67 -22.34
C TYR A 283 6.24 -12.66 -23.79
N VAL A 284 5.84 -13.83 -24.28
CA VAL A 284 5.27 -13.97 -25.63
C VAL A 284 3.85 -14.50 -25.50
N ILE A 285 2.94 -13.85 -26.22
CA ILE A 285 1.53 -14.19 -26.26
C ILE A 285 1.17 -14.49 -27.70
N GLY A 286 0.77 -15.75 -27.94
CA GLY A 286 0.28 -16.20 -29.23
C GLY A 286 -1.19 -15.81 -29.43
N VAL A 287 -1.54 -15.30 -30.61
CA VAL A 287 -2.90 -15.04 -31.05
C VAL A 287 -3.27 -16.02 -32.16
N GLY A 288 -4.33 -16.80 -31.97
CA GLY A 288 -4.74 -17.83 -32.93
C GLY A 288 -3.92 -19.14 -32.82
N ASN A 289 -3.82 -19.88 -33.93
CA ASN A 289 -3.14 -21.18 -33.97
C ASN A 289 -1.61 -21.01 -34.07
N VAL A 290 -0.95 -20.77 -32.94
CA VAL A 290 0.50 -20.51 -32.92
C VAL A 290 1.30 -21.79 -32.62
N VAL A 291 2.33 -22.06 -33.43
CA VAL A 291 3.36 -23.08 -33.14
C VAL A 291 4.53 -22.40 -32.44
N ILE A 292 4.72 -22.66 -31.15
CA ILE A 292 5.80 -22.04 -30.34
C ILE A 292 6.71 -23.14 -29.78
N GLY A 293 8.02 -22.92 -29.89
CA GLY A 293 9.07 -23.83 -29.44
C GLY A 293 9.13 -24.02 -27.90
N PRO A 294 9.87 -25.04 -27.43
CA PRO A 294 9.74 -25.59 -26.08
C PRO A 294 10.21 -24.71 -24.91
N ASP A 295 10.86 -23.57 -25.15
CA ASP A 295 11.63 -22.83 -24.12
C ASP A 295 11.04 -21.46 -23.74
N THR A 296 9.74 -21.28 -23.94
CA THR A 296 9.05 -20.02 -23.58
C THR A 296 7.89 -20.26 -22.62
N SER A 297 7.84 -19.48 -21.53
CA SER A 297 6.70 -19.40 -20.62
C SER A 297 5.53 -18.71 -21.33
N VAL A 298 4.74 -19.46 -22.10
CA VAL A 298 3.66 -18.93 -22.94
C VAL A 298 2.28 -19.22 -22.35
N LYS A 299 1.39 -18.23 -22.44
CA LYS A 299 -0.06 -18.43 -22.37
C LYS A 299 -0.64 -18.27 -23.78
N ILE A 300 -1.27 -19.32 -24.28
CA ILE A 300 -2.04 -19.30 -25.54
C ILE A 300 -3.45 -18.81 -25.19
N PHE A 301 -3.94 -17.80 -25.91
CA PHE A 301 -5.33 -17.36 -25.79
C PHE A 301 -6.11 -17.88 -27.01
N ASN A 302 -7.08 -18.77 -26.75
CA ASN A 302 -8.10 -19.20 -27.71
C ASN A 302 -9.39 -18.42 -27.49
#